data_AF-A0AAQ0A6T5-F1
#
_entry.id   AF-A0AAQ0A6T5-F1
#
_cell.length_a   1.000
_cell.length_b   1.000
_cell.length_c   1.000
_cell.angle_alpha   90.00
_cell.angle_beta   90.00
_cell.angle_gamma   90.00
#
_symmetry.space_group_name_H-M   'P 1'
#
loop_
_entity.id
_entity.type
_entity.pdbx_description
1 polymer ?
#
loop_
_entity_poly.entity_id
_entity_poly.type
_entity_poly.pdbx_seq_one_letter_code
_entity_poly.pdbx_strand_id
1 'polypeptide(L)'
;MSKELEEFPKIKPLYAVLLTIITSGIYIPYWFLSRRKNLERCQIKLPYVAIKVTLLLSVFSILEPFWTFYSITFQSEDLLPYSNSILLLPLRPGHSFLPQLSFLLFWTVNLYSAFKVRKAFIGLSEKQVNGFWTFILNVSYLQYITNQHSLVVQEKREAV
;
A
#
# COMPACT_ATOMS: atom_id res chain seq x y z
N MET A 1 -1.72 3.49 -27.79
CA MET A 1 -1.34 3.83 -26.40
C MET A 1 -2.50 4.30 -25.51
N SER A 2 -3.55 4.99 -26.02
CA SER A 2 -4.60 5.54 -25.14
C SER A 2 -5.56 4.51 -24.50
N LYS A 3 -5.78 3.34 -25.11
CA LYS A 3 -6.69 2.30 -24.59
C LYS A 3 -6.22 1.66 -23.26
N GLU A 4 -4.92 1.63 -22.98
CA GLU A 4 -4.39 0.90 -21.81
C GLU A 4 -4.68 1.58 -20.47
N LEU A 5 -4.98 2.89 -20.49
CA LEU A 5 -5.27 3.71 -19.31
C LEU A 5 -6.78 3.92 -19.07
N GLU A 6 -7.65 3.55 -20.03
CA GLU A 6 -9.12 3.63 -19.89
C GLU A 6 -9.67 2.62 -18.87
N GLU A 7 -8.93 1.55 -18.57
CA GLU A 7 -9.36 0.47 -17.65
C GLU A 7 -8.99 0.70 -16.17
N PHE A 8 -8.41 1.85 -15.81
CA PHE A 8 -8.16 2.12 -14.38
C PHE A 8 -9.49 2.36 -13.65
N PRO A 9 -9.75 1.65 -12.53
CA PRO A 9 -10.98 1.85 -11.76
C PRO A 9 -11.06 3.29 -11.27
N LYS A 10 -12.10 4.00 -11.70
CA LYS A 10 -12.39 5.38 -11.31
C LYS A 10 -12.95 5.39 -9.90
N ILE A 11 -12.17 5.89 -8.95
CA ILE A 11 -12.62 6.09 -7.57
C ILE A 11 -12.35 7.55 -7.23
N LYS A 12 -13.31 8.23 -6.58
CA LYS A 12 -13.10 9.60 -6.10
C LYS A 12 -11.89 9.60 -5.14
N PRO A 13 -10.91 10.51 -5.30
CA PRO A 13 -9.73 10.53 -4.43
C PRO A 13 -10.07 10.63 -2.94
N LEU A 14 -11.17 11.32 -2.60
CA LEU A 14 -11.71 11.38 -1.24
C LEU A 14 -12.05 9.99 -0.68
N TYR A 15 -12.60 9.09 -1.49
CA TYR A 15 -12.90 7.72 -1.06
C TYR A 15 -11.61 6.91 -0.85
N ALA A 16 -10.56 7.17 -1.62
CA ALA A 16 -9.25 6.54 -1.38
C ALA A 16 -8.66 7.00 -0.02
N VAL A 17 -8.81 8.27 0.34
CA VAL A 17 -8.43 8.79 1.66
C VAL A 17 -9.24 8.11 2.77
N LEU A 18 -10.57 8.08 2.65
CA LEU A 18 -11.46 7.46 3.63
C LEU A 18 -11.16 5.95 3.80
N LEU A 19 -10.98 5.22 2.70
CA LEU A 19 -10.60 3.81 2.74
C LEU A 19 -9.24 3.60 3.41
N THR A 20 -8.29 4.49 3.17
CA THR A 20 -6.97 4.43 3.84
C THR A 20 -7.12 4.60 5.35
N ILE A 21 -7.96 5.54 5.81
CA ILE A 21 -8.19 5.76 7.24
C ILE A 21 -8.92 4.56 7.87
N ILE A 22 -10.04 4.13 7.27
CA ILE A 22 -10.89 3.05 7.81
C ILE A 22 -10.12 1.72 7.86
N THR A 23 -9.25 1.47 6.88
CA THR A 23 -8.44 0.24 6.82
C THR A 23 -7.09 0.37 7.52
N SER A 24 -6.86 1.44 8.29
CA SER A 24 -5.58 1.69 8.98
C SER A 24 -4.36 1.60 8.06
N GLY A 25 -4.48 2.11 6.84
CA GLY A 25 -3.43 2.13 5.83
C GLY A 25 -3.40 0.93 4.89
N ILE A 26 -4.05 -0.20 5.22
CA ILE A 26 -4.04 -1.44 4.41
C ILE A 26 -4.50 -1.20 2.96
N TYR A 27 -5.37 -0.22 2.73
CA TYR A 27 -5.80 0.17 1.39
C TYR A 27 -4.64 0.53 0.44
N ILE A 28 -3.53 1.08 0.95
CA ILE A 28 -2.39 1.53 0.13
C ILE A 28 -1.76 0.37 -0.66
N PRO A 29 -1.25 -0.71 -0.03
CA PRO A 29 -0.72 -1.86 -0.77
C PRO A 29 -1.79 -2.56 -1.60
N TYR A 30 -3.04 -2.62 -1.11
CA TYR A 30 -4.16 -3.18 -1.86
C TYR A 30 -4.41 -2.43 -3.18
N TRP A 31 -4.27 -1.11 -3.20
CA TRP A 31 -4.43 -0.31 -4.40
C TRP A 31 -3.42 -0.71 -5.49
N PHE A 32 -2.16 -0.95 -5.12
CA PHE A 32 -1.12 -1.42 -6.05
C PHE A 32 -1.41 -2.84 -6.55
N LEU A 33 -1.89 -3.73 -5.68
CA LEU A 33 -2.21 -5.12 -6.05
C LEU A 33 -3.43 -5.20 -6.97
N SER A 34 -4.51 -4.47 -6.65
CA SER A 34 -5.73 -4.44 -7.47
C SER A 34 -5.51 -3.88 -8.88
N ARG A 35 -4.53 -2.98 -9.04
CA ARG A 35 -4.18 -2.35 -10.33
C ARG A 35 -2.96 -2.96 -11.02
N ARG A 36 -2.48 -4.11 -10.55
CA ARG A 36 -1.28 -4.78 -11.08
C ARG A 36 -1.29 -4.92 -12.60
N LYS A 37 -2.37 -5.48 -13.17
CA LYS A 37 -2.46 -5.72 -14.62
C LYS A 37 -2.32 -4.43 -15.42
N ASN A 38 -2.97 -3.36 -14.97
CA ASN A 38 -2.96 -2.07 -15.66
C ASN A 38 -1.58 -1.39 -15.55
N LEU A 39 -0.95 -1.49 -14.38
CA LEU A 39 0.41 -0.98 -14.16
C LEU A 39 1.44 -1.76 -14.99
N GLU A 40 1.31 -3.09 -15.09
CA GLU A 40 2.18 -3.93 -15.92
C GLU A 40 2.02 -3.62 -17.42
N ARG A 41 0.80 -3.33 -17.89
CA ARG A 41 0.55 -2.85 -19.26
C ARG A 41 1.27 -1.52 -19.54
N CYS A 42 1.22 -0.60 -18.58
CA CYS A 42 1.99 0.65 -18.63
C CYS A 42 3.52 0.46 -18.44
N GLN A 43 4.03 -0.77 -18.47
CA GLN A 43 5.43 -1.14 -18.25
C GLN A 43 5.98 -0.78 -16.85
N ILE A 44 5.10 -0.59 -15.86
CA ILE A 44 5.47 -0.25 -14.48
C ILE A 44 5.61 -1.52 -13.64
N LYS A 45 6.84 -2.01 -13.50
CA LYS A 45 7.12 -3.19 -12.65
C LYS A 45 7.28 -2.79 -11.18
N LEU A 46 6.31 -3.10 -10.33
CA LEU A 46 6.39 -2.88 -8.89
C LEU A 46 6.93 -4.10 -8.13
N PRO A 47 7.51 -3.94 -6.93
CA PRO A 47 7.97 -5.05 -6.11
C PRO A 47 6.78 -5.75 -5.42
N TYR A 48 5.95 -6.46 -6.20
CA TYR A 48 4.69 -7.06 -5.72
C TYR A 48 4.88 -8.08 -4.59
N VAL A 49 6.01 -8.79 -4.56
CA VAL A 49 6.34 -9.70 -3.46
C VAL A 49 6.51 -8.91 -2.17
N ALA A 50 7.30 -7.83 -2.20
CA ALA A 50 7.48 -6.96 -1.05
C ALA A 50 6.15 -6.35 -0.59
N ILE A 51 5.32 -5.87 -1.52
CA ILE A 51 3.99 -5.32 -1.20
C ILE A 51 3.10 -6.35 -0.47
N LYS A 52 3.08 -7.61 -0.95
CA LYS A 52 2.33 -8.70 -0.30
C LYS A 52 2.88 -9.03 1.09
N VAL A 53 4.20 -9.09 1.23
CA VAL A 53 4.86 -9.36 2.52
C VAL A 53 4.55 -8.26 3.52
N THR A 54 4.66 -6.98 3.13
CA THR A 54 4.34 -5.86 4.02
C THR A 54 2.87 -5.81 4.39
N LEU A 55 1.98 -6.20 3.48
CA LEU A 55 0.55 -6.32 3.76
C LEU A 55 0.31 -7.41 4.82
N LEU A 56 0.88 -8.60 4.64
CA LEU A 56 0.76 -9.71 5.58
C LEU A 56 1.33 -9.33 6.96
N LEU A 57 2.53 -8.74 7.00
CA LEU A 57 3.14 -8.26 8.23
C LEU A 57 2.30 -7.19 8.93
N SER A 58 1.66 -6.27 8.18
CA SER A 58 0.78 -5.26 8.77
C SER A 58 -0.45 -5.88 9.44
N VAL A 59 -1.04 -6.92 8.84
CA VAL A 59 -2.16 -7.67 9.44
C VAL A 59 -1.70 -8.38 10.71
N PHE A 60 -0.55 -9.05 10.69
CA PHE A 60 0.01 -9.68 11.90
C PHE A 60 0.30 -8.67 13.01
N SER A 61 0.81 -7.49 12.65
CA SER A 61 1.10 -6.42 13.63
C SER A 61 -0.17 -5.88 14.28
N ILE A 62 -1.27 -5.77 13.52
CA ILE A 62 -2.58 -5.35 14.06
C ILE A 62 -3.19 -6.43 14.97
N LEU A 63 -2.92 -7.70 14.71
CA LEU A 63 -3.43 -8.83 15.52
C LEU A 63 -2.60 -9.09 16.78
N GLU A 64 -1.38 -8.59 16.88
CA GLU A 64 -0.50 -8.80 18.03
C GLU A 64 -1.10 -8.39 19.38
N PRO A 65 -1.80 -7.24 19.53
CA PRO A 65 -2.43 -6.86 20.78
C PRO A 65 -3.50 -7.85 21.24
N PHE A 66 -4.23 -8.46 20.30
CA PHE A 66 -5.21 -9.50 20.64
C PHE A 66 -4.51 -10.75 21.17
N TRP A 67 -3.41 -11.17 20.54
CA TRP A 67 -2.62 -12.32 20.97
C TRP A 67 -2.02 -12.08 22.36
N THR A 68 -1.51 -10.88 22.59
CA THR A 68 -0.98 -10.43 23.89
C THR A 68 -2.05 -10.44 24.97
N PHE A 69 -3.24 -9.89 24.67
CA PHE A 69 -4.36 -9.87 25.60
C PHE A 69 -4.85 -11.28 25.94
N TYR A 70 -4.98 -12.15 24.93
CA TYR A 70 -5.39 -13.53 25.11
C TYR A 70 -4.39 -14.31 25.97
N SER A 71 -3.08 -14.19 25.69
CA SER A 71 -2.05 -14.86 26.48
C SER A 71 -2.05 -14.40 27.93
N ILE A 72 -2.16 -13.09 28.20
CA ILE A 72 -2.14 -12.56 29.57
C ILE A 72 -3.41 -12.95 30.36
N THR A 73 -4.57 -12.95 29.71
CA THR A 73 -5.86 -13.11 30.40
C THR A 73 -6.24 -14.57 30.60
N PHE A 74 -5.92 -15.44 29.65
CA PHE A 74 -6.41 -16.82 29.63
C PHE A 74 -5.32 -17.88 29.81
N GLN A 75 -4.03 -17.50 29.81
CA GLN A 75 -2.93 -18.43 30.00
C GLN A 75 -1.94 -17.95 31.05
N SER A 76 -1.71 -18.78 32.06
CA SER A 76 -0.72 -18.54 33.11
C SER A 76 0.69 -19.00 32.72
N GLU A 77 0.82 -19.83 31.67
CA GLU A 77 2.09 -20.39 31.19
C GLU A 77 2.35 -20.02 29.73
N ASP A 78 3.63 -19.75 29.42
CA ASP A 78 4.07 -19.42 28.06
C ASP A 78 3.84 -20.63 27.11
N LEU A 79 2.91 -20.50 26.14
CA LEU A 79 2.62 -21.51 25.10
C LEU A 79 3.85 -21.94 24.28
N LEU A 80 4.82 -21.04 24.14
CA LEU A 80 6.05 -21.25 23.40
C LEU A 80 7.24 -20.99 24.33
N PRO A 81 8.34 -21.75 24.21
CA PRO A 81 9.50 -21.60 25.07
C PRO A 81 10.35 -20.38 24.64
N TYR A 82 9.79 -19.18 24.80
CA TYR A 82 10.40 -17.91 24.40
C TYR A 82 11.76 -17.67 25.07
N SER A 83 11.91 -18.10 26.33
CA SER A 83 13.17 -17.98 27.10
C SER A 83 14.30 -18.84 26.56
N ASN A 84 13.97 -20.00 25.97
CA ASN A 84 14.96 -20.99 25.54
C ASN A 84 15.26 -20.91 24.04
N SER A 85 14.58 -20.02 23.30
CA SER A 85 14.66 -19.94 21.84
C SER A 85 14.93 -18.51 21.38
N ILE A 86 16.19 -18.24 21.02
CA ILE A 86 16.65 -16.95 20.49
C ILE A 86 15.82 -16.49 19.27
N LEU A 87 15.33 -17.43 18.45
CA LEU A 87 14.48 -17.13 17.28
C LEU A 87 13.05 -16.75 17.64
N LEU A 88 12.54 -17.19 18.80
CA LEU A 88 11.18 -16.89 19.26
C LEU A 88 11.15 -15.63 20.12
N LEU A 89 12.28 -15.25 20.73
CA LEU A 89 12.41 -14.06 21.56
C LEU A 89 11.90 -12.77 20.90
N PRO A 90 12.16 -12.50 19.59
CA PRO A 90 11.64 -11.32 18.89
C PRO A 90 10.13 -11.38 18.63
N LEU A 91 9.51 -12.56 18.76
CA LEU A 91 8.07 -12.80 18.60
C LEU A 91 7.34 -12.78 19.94
N ARG A 92 8.05 -12.50 21.05
CA ARG A 92 7.44 -12.44 22.38
C ARG A 92 6.41 -11.29 22.43
N PRO A 93 5.14 -11.58 22.74
CA PRO A 93 4.09 -10.57 22.83
C PRO A 93 4.48 -9.45 23.82
N GLY A 94 4.32 -8.19 23.43
CA GLY A 94 4.58 -7.01 24.29
C GLY A 94 6.03 -6.48 24.29
N HIS A 95 7.01 -7.25 23.81
CA HIS A 95 8.41 -6.81 23.60
C HIS A 95 8.89 -6.97 22.16
N SER A 96 7.98 -7.31 21.25
CA SER A 96 8.25 -7.54 19.84
C SER A 96 8.72 -6.26 19.14
N PHE A 97 9.76 -6.38 18.31
CA PHE A 97 10.18 -5.34 17.35
C PHE A 97 9.41 -5.43 16.01
N LEU A 98 8.56 -6.47 15.87
CA LEU A 98 7.88 -6.78 14.62
C LEU A 98 6.94 -5.67 14.16
N PRO A 99 6.15 -4.99 15.02
CA PRO A 99 5.30 -3.87 14.59
C PRO A 99 6.10 -2.69 14.03
N GLN A 100 7.20 -2.31 14.67
CA GLN A 100 8.03 -1.17 14.25
C GLN A 100 8.72 -1.49 12.93
N LEU A 101 9.29 -2.68 12.80
CA LEU A 101 9.91 -3.15 11.55
C LEU A 101 8.87 -3.26 10.43
N SER A 102 7.72 -3.85 10.71
CA SER A 102 6.59 -3.99 9.79
C SER A 102 6.13 -2.63 9.29
N PHE A 103 5.95 -1.66 10.19
CA PHE A 103 5.57 -0.30 9.84
C PHE A 103 6.62 0.38 8.95
N LEU A 104 7.90 0.29 9.28
CA LEU A 104 8.98 0.87 8.47
C LEU A 104 9.07 0.25 7.08
N LEU A 105 9.00 -1.08 6.98
CA LEU A 105 8.98 -1.80 5.71
C LEU A 105 7.74 -1.42 4.89
N PHE A 106 6.57 -1.41 5.53
CA PHE A 106 5.32 -0.99 4.92
C PHE A 106 5.43 0.41 4.33
N TRP A 107 5.91 1.38 5.12
CA TRP A 107 6.04 2.76 4.67
C TRP A 107 7.03 2.86 3.49
N THR A 108 8.20 2.24 3.62
CA THR A 108 9.28 2.29 2.62
C THR A 108 8.84 1.68 1.29
N VAL A 109 8.24 0.49 1.32
CA VAL A 109 7.81 -0.24 0.11
C VAL A 109 6.67 0.51 -0.60
N ASN A 110 5.69 1.02 0.16
CA ASN A 110 4.58 1.77 -0.41
C ASN A 110 5.04 3.11 -0.98
N LEU A 111 5.93 3.82 -0.30
CA LEU A 111 6.48 5.09 -0.77
C LEU A 111 7.32 4.89 -2.04
N TYR A 112 8.22 3.90 -2.04
CA TYR A 112 8.99 3.54 -3.23
C TYR A 112 8.07 3.22 -4.42
N SER A 113 7.03 2.41 -4.18
CA SER A 113 6.06 2.04 -5.20
C SER A 113 5.30 3.26 -5.73
N ALA A 114 4.90 4.17 -4.84
CA ALA A 114 4.19 5.39 -5.21
C ALA A 114 5.04 6.30 -6.10
N PHE A 115 6.30 6.53 -5.74
CA PHE A 115 7.23 7.33 -6.54
C PHE A 115 7.58 6.67 -7.88
N LYS A 116 7.64 5.34 -7.94
CA LYS A 116 7.85 4.61 -9.18
C LYS A 116 6.67 4.78 -10.14
N VAL A 117 5.43 4.67 -9.63
CA VAL A 117 4.21 4.95 -10.40
C VAL A 117 4.17 6.41 -10.85
N ARG A 118 4.49 7.36 -9.96
CA ARG A 118 4.59 8.80 -10.27
C ARG A 118 5.52 9.07 -11.46
N LYS A 119 6.73 8.48 -11.44
CA LYS A 119 7.73 8.67 -12.51
C LYS A 119 7.20 8.19 -13.87
N ALA A 120 6.48 7.07 -13.88
CA ALA A 120 5.86 6.57 -15.10
C ALA A 120 4.72 7.49 -15.59
N PHE A 121 3.88 8.00 -14.68
CA PHE A 121 2.84 8.96 -15.05
C PHE A 121 3.41 10.27 -15.61
N ILE A 122 4.55 10.77 -15.12
CA ILE A 122 5.23 11.94 -15.71
C ILE A 122 5.56 11.69 -17.18
N GLY A 123 6.01 10.49 -17.54
CA GLY A 123 6.29 10.13 -18.93
C GLY A 123 5.05 9.98 -19.82
N LEU A 124 3.89 9.77 -19.22
CA LEU A 124 2.61 9.56 -19.92
C LEU A 124 1.70 10.79 -19.89
N SER A 125 2.06 11.83 -19.13
CA SER A 125 1.23 12.97 -18.80
C SER A 125 1.78 14.27 -19.33
N GLU A 126 0.94 15.07 -19.98
CA GLU A 126 1.23 16.48 -20.26
C GLU A 126 1.15 17.36 -18.99
N LYS A 127 0.51 16.90 -17.90
CA LYS A 127 0.40 17.61 -16.63
C LYS A 127 1.59 17.34 -15.71
N GLN A 128 2.05 18.39 -15.02
CA GLN A 128 3.08 18.29 -13.99
C GLN A 128 2.60 17.49 -12.78
N VAL A 129 3.37 16.47 -12.42
CA VAL A 129 3.11 15.64 -11.23
C VAL A 129 4.05 16.07 -10.09
N ASN A 130 3.51 16.43 -8.93
CA ASN A 130 4.28 16.97 -7.81
C ASN A 130 4.74 15.86 -6.83
N GLY A 131 6.03 15.79 -6.53
CA GLY A 131 6.60 14.81 -5.60
C GLY A 131 6.17 15.00 -4.14
N PHE A 132 5.94 16.24 -3.71
CA PHE A 132 5.48 16.55 -2.36
C PHE A 132 4.09 15.98 -2.10
N TRP A 133 3.16 16.17 -3.05
CA TRP A 133 1.83 15.58 -2.97
C TRP A 133 1.85 14.05 -3.08
N THR A 134 2.78 13.47 -3.85
CA THR A 134 3.00 12.00 -3.85
C THR A 134 3.51 11.50 -2.50
N PHE A 135 4.34 12.26 -1.79
CA PHE A 135 4.82 11.86 -0.46
C PHE A 135 3.70 11.89 0.59
N ILE A 136 2.94 12.99 0.66
CA ILE A 136 1.91 13.19 1.70
C ILE A 136 0.65 12.36 1.43
N LEU A 137 0.14 12.42 0.19
CA LEU A 137 -1.16 11.82 -0.16
C LEU A 137 -1.03 10.46 -0.84
N ASN A 138 0.19 10.05 -1.20
CA ASN A 138 0.53 8.70 -1.68
C ASN A 138 -0.46 8.22 -2.77
N VAL A 139 -1.07 7.06 -2.57
CA VAL A 139 -2.05 6.45 -3.47
C VAL A 139 -3.24 7.36 -3.78
N SER A 140 -3.70 8.21 -2.86
CA SER A 140 -4.82 9.13 -3.11
C SER A 140 -4.48 10.18 -4.16
N TYR A 141 -3.25 10.68 -4.15
CA TYR A 141 -2.77 11.59 -5.19
C TYR A 141 -2.54 10.89 -6.53
N LEU A 142 -2.03 9.65 -6.50
CA LEU A 142 -1.93 8.83 -7.71
C LEU A 142 -3.31 8.58 -8.33
N GLN A 143 -4.31 8.26 -7.52
CA GLN A 143 -5.69 8.10 -7.97
C GLN A 143 -6.26 9.39 -8.57
N TYR A 144 -5.97 10.55 -7.98
CA TYR A 144 -6.34 11.85 -8.55
C TYR A 144 -5.72 12.05 -9.94
N ILE A 145 -4.44 11.78 -10.10
CA ILE A 145 -3.74 11.89 -11.40
C ILE A 145 -4.34 10.93 -12.42
N THR A 146 -4.53 9.66 -12.04
CA THR A 146 -5.11 8.66 -12.94
C THR A 146 -6.50 9.09 -13.43
N ASN A 147 -7.36 9.58 -12.54
CA ASN A 147 -8.69 10.07 -12.91
C ASN A 147 -8.61 11.27 -13.88
N GLN A 148 -7.69 12.20 -13.65
CA GLN A 148 -7.49 13.36 -14.51
C GLN A 148 -7.00 12.95 -15.90
N HIS A 149 -6.12 11.96 -16.01
CA HIS A 149 -5.68 11.42 -17.31
C HIS A 149 -6.80 10.79 -18.11
N SER A 150 -7.64 9.98 -17.45
CA SER A 150 -8.77 9.34 -18.13
C SER A 150 -9.76 10.36 -18.68
N LEU A 151 -9.96 11.50 -18.00
CA LEU A 151 -10.81 12.58 -18.49
C LEU A 151 -10.24 13.25 -19.75
N VAL A 152 -8.95 13.60 -19.73
CA VAL A 152 -8.28 14.24 -20.89
C VAL A 152 -8.27 13.31 -22.12
N VAL A 153 -8.05 12.01 -21.93
CA VAL A 153 -8.08 11.03 -23.02
C VAL A 153 -9.48 10.89 -23.62
N GLN A 154 -10.52 10.97 -22.79
CA GLN A 154 -11.91 10.88 -23.22
C GLN A 154 -12.33 12.13 -24.01
N GLU A 155 -12.00 13.34 -23.52
CA GLU A 155 -12.28 14.61 -24.22
C GLU A 155 -11.58 14.68 -25.59
N LYS A 156 -10.31 14.24 -25.69
CA LYS A 156 -9.59 14.19 -26.98
C LYS A 156 -10.23 13.21 -27.99
N ARG A 157 -11.06 12.27 -27.53
CA ARG A 157 -11.71 11.26 -28.38
C ARG A 157 -13.09 11.70 -28.87
N GLU A 158 -13.81 12.45 -28.05
CA GLU A 158 -15.12 13.04 -28.40
C GLU A 158 -14.96 14.27 -29.33
N ALA A 159 -13.77 14.85 -29.40
CA ALA A 159 -13.42 15.95 -30.29
C ALA A 159 -12.93 15.52 -31.70
N VAL A 160 -12.87 14.21 -31.99
CA VAL A 160 -12.46 13.61 -33.27
C VAL A 160 -13.65 12.88 -33.89
#